data_AF-A0A0J8R0I4-F1
#
_entry.id   AF-A0A0J8R0I4-F1
#
_cell.length_a   1.000
_cell.length_b   1.000
_cell.length_c   1.000
_cell.angle_alpha   90.00
_cell.angle_beta   90.00
_cell.angle_gamma   90.00
#
_symmetry.space_group_name_H-M   'P 1'
#
loop_
_entity.id
_entity.type
_entity.pdbx_description
1 polymer ?
#
loop_
_entity_poly.entity_id
_entity_poly.type
_entity_poly.pdbx_seq_one_letter_code
_entity_poly.pdbx_strand_id
1 'polypeptide(L)'
;MWEIPDADPEEPVETKPFKFVTGFDARFPNQNQTKHCWQNYVDYHKCILAKGEDFKPCRQFFLAYRSLCPKSWTDRWDDQRDAGNFPVRLDR
;
A
#
# COMPACT_ATOMS: atom_id res chain seq x y z
N MET A 1 -23.52 -15.02 8.37
CA MET A 1 -23.99 -13.67 7.99
C MET A 1 -23.43 -12.75 9.05
N TRP A 2 -22.50 -11.86 8.72
CA TRP A 2 -21.99 -10.90 9.69
C TRP A 2 -22.96 -9.71 9.65
N GLU A 3 -23.59 -9.43 10.78
CA GLU A 3 -24.53 -8.33 10.91
C GLU A 3 -23.73 -7.04 11.09
N ILE A 4 -23.88 -6.12 10.15
CA ILE A 4 -23.37 -4.75 10.30
C ILE A 4 -24.30 -4.08 11.32
N PRO A 5 -23.80 -3.62 12.48
CA PRO A 5 -24.64 -2.89 13.42
C PRO A 5 -25.10 -1.59 12.78
N ASP A 6 -26.40 -1.30 12.89
CA ASP A 6 -26.99 -0.05 12.44
C ASP A 6 -26.30 1.12 13.12
N ALA A 7 -25.92 2.13 12.33
CA ALA A 7 -25.24 3.31 12.84
C ALA A 7 -26.19 4.10 13.75
N ASP A 8 -25.81 4.23 15.02
CA ASP A 8 -26.54 5.04 16.00
C ASP A 8 -26.44 6.54 15.60
N PRO A 9 -27.56 7.21 15.29
CA PRO A 9 -27.55 8.59 14.80
C PRO A 9 -27.17 9.62 15.88
N GLU A 10 -27.08 9.24 17.15
CA GLU A 10 -26.70 10.13 18.26
C GLU A 10 -25.21 10.04 18.63
N GLU A 11 -24.44 9.09 18.09
CA GLU A 11 -22.99 9.09 18.29
C GLU A 11 -22.33 10.25 17.53
N PRO A 12 -21.54 11.11 18.20
CA PRO A 12 -20.81 12.16 17.53
C PRO A 12 -19.79 11.54 16.57
N VAL A 13 -19.97 11.76 15.27
CA VAL A 13 -19.04 11.33 14.23
C VAL A 13 -17.72 12.09 14.40
N GLU A 14 -16.81 11.51 15.18
CA GLU A 14 -15.49 12.08 15.42
C GLU A 14 -14.62 11.89 14.17
N THR A 15 -14.53 12.91 13.33
CA THR A 15 -13.63 12.91 12.17
C THR A 15 -12.18 13.02 12.66
N LYS A 16 -11.55 11.88 12.93
CA LYS A 16 -10.10 11.84 13.20
C LYS A 16 -9.37 12.46 12.01
N PRO A 17 -8.36 13.32 12.24
CA PRO A 17 -7.66 13.97 11.13
C PRO A 17 -7.03 12.92 10.22
N PHE A 18 -7.32 13.03 8.91
CA PHE A 18 -6.72 12.16 7.92
C PHE A 18 -5.22 12.42 7.85
N LYS A 19 -4.43 11.50 8.40
CA LYS A 19 -2.97 11.59 8.38
C LYS A 19 -2.45 10.93 7.11
N PHE A 20 -1.96 11.74 6.18
CA PHE A 20 -1.15 11.22 5.08
C PHE A 20 0.08 10.54 5.66
N VAL A 21 0.18 9.23 5.43
CA VAL A 21 1.27 8.41 5.96
C VAL A 21 2.51 8.51 5.08
N THR A 22 2.32 8.82 3.80
CA THR A 22 3.37 9.06 2.82
C THR A 22 3.81 10.52 2.84
N GLY A 23 5.10 10.76 3.11
CA GLY A 23 5.73 12.08 3.01
C GLY A 23 6.19 12.41 1.58
N PHE A 24 6.88 13.54 1.44
CA PHE A 24 7.56 13.91 0.19
C PHE A 24 8.80 13.02 -0.02
N ASP A 25 8.83 12.28 -1.13
CA ASP A 25 10.01 11.51 -1.55
C ASP A 25 10.77 12.28 -2.63
N ALA A 26 12.00 12.72 -2.31
CA ALA A 26 12.86 13.48 -3.21
C ALA A 26 13.25 12.71 -4.48
N ARG A 27 13.10 11.38 -4.52
CA ARG A 27 13.28 10.55 -5.74
C ARG A 27 12.20 10.79 -6.77
N PHE A 28 11.03 11.26 -6.33
CA PHE A 28 9.84 11.47 -7.16
C PHE A 28 9.29 12.90 -7.00
N PRO A 29 10.04 13.94 -7.39
CA PRO A 29 9.65 15.34 -7.16
C PRO A 29 8.53 15.84 -8.08
N ASN A 30 8.24 15.10 -9.16
CA ASN A 30 7.26 15.48 -10.16
C ASN A 30 5.82 15.16 -9.69
N GLN A 31 4.83 15.89 -10.21
CA GLN A 31 3.41 15.65 -9.87
C GLN A 31 2.92 14.23 -10.27
N ASN A 32 3.55 13.61 -11.27
CA ASN A 32 3.22 12.24 -11.64
C ASN A 32 3.86 11.23 -10.67
N GLN A 33 3.05 10.75 -9.72
CA GLN A 33 3.45 9.81 -8.67
C GLN A 33 3.34 8.32 -9.08
N THR A 34 3.10 8.02 -10.36
CA THR A 34 2.98 6.63 -10.86
C THR A 34 4.20 5.78 -10.51
N LYS A 35 5.40 6.33 -10.72
CA LYS A 35 6.65 5.64 -10.37
C LYS A 35 6.84 5.50 -8.87
N HIS A 36 6.38 6.47 -8.08
CA HIS A 36 6.44 6.43 -6.63
C HIS A 36 5.55 5.30 -6.07
N CYS A 37 4.33 5.18 -6.57
CA CYS A 37 3.43 4.06 -6.27
C CYS A 37 4.07 2.71 -6.63
N TRP A 38 4.49 2.54 -7.89
CA TRP A 38 5.07 1.28 -8.38
C TRP A 38 6.31 0.85 -7.57
N GLN A 39 7.21 1.79 -7.29
CA GLN A 39 8.44 1.48 -6.57
C GLN A 39 8.15 1.04 -5.12
N ASN A 40 7.23 1.71 -4.42
CA ASN A 40 6.86 1.30 -3.06
C ASN A 40 6.20 -0.09 -3.02
N TYR A 41 5.39 -0.44 -4.02
CA TYR A 41 4.79 -1.78 -4.11
C TYR A 41 5.87 -2.86 -4.27
N VAL A 42 6.82 -2.65 -5.20
CA VAL A 42 7.94 -3.57 -5.41
C VAL A 42 8.84 -3.66 -4.17
N ASP A 43 9.16 -2.53 -3.54
CA ASP A 43 10.03 -2.46 -2.37
C ASP A 43 9.41 -3.18 -1.16
N TYR A 44 8.08 -3.06 -0.95
CA TYR A 44 7.38 -3.81 0.08
C TYR A 44 7.53 -5.32 -0.13
N HIS A 45 7.27 -5.81 -1.34
CA HIS A 45 7.30 -7.24 -1.61
C HIS A 45 8.72 -7.82 -1.59
N LYS A 46 9.73 -7.06 -2.00
CA LYS A 46 11.13 -7.44 -1.78
C LYS A 46 11.48 -7.51 -0.30
N CYS A 47 11.02 -6.53 0.47
CA CYS A 47 11.31 -6.44 1.90
C CYS A 47 10.75 -7.63 2.68
N ILE A 48 9.49 -8.02 2.44
CA ILE A 48 8.88 -9.17 3.12
C ILE A 48 9.54 -10.50 2.71
N LEU A 49 9.99 -10.64 1.46
CA LEU A 49 10.69 -11.85 1.01
C LEU A 49 12.08 -11.96 1.61
N ALA A 50 12.80 -10.84 1.76
CA ALA A 50 14.16 -10.83 2.28
C ALA A 50 14.25 -10.86 3.81
N LYS A 51 13.28 -10.25 4.52
CA LYS A 51 13.33 -10.03 5.98
C LYS A 51 12.16 -10.64 6.75
N GLY A 52 11.10 -11.07 6.08
CA GLY A 52 9.85 -11.50 6.70
C GLY A 52 8.88 -10.35 6.98
N GLU A 53 7.61 -10.69 7.20
CA GLU A 53 6.52 -9.73 7.42
C GLU A 53 6.64 -8.95 8.75
N ASP A 54 7.35 -9.51 9.72
CA ASP A 54 7.55 -8.90 11.05
C ASP A 54 8.54 -7.72 11.05
N PHE A 55 9.25 -7.51 9.94
CA PHE A 55 10.23 -6.44 9.84
C PHE A 55 9.53 -5.08 9.76
N LYS A 56 9.54 -4.35 10.89
CA LYS A 56 8.88 -3.04 11.06
C LYS A 56 9.13 -2.05 9.91
N PRO A 57 10.35 -1.93 9.33
CA PRO A 57 10.57 -1.04 8.19
C PRO A 57 9.80 -1.41 6.92
N CYS A 58 9.48 -2.68 6.68
CA CYS A 58 8.64 -3.06 5.52
C CYS A 58 7.25 -2.42 5.59
N ARG A 59 6.73 -2.18 6.80
CA ARG A 59 5.43 -1.54 7.02
C ARG A 59 5.36 -0.13 6.44
N GLN A 60 6.48 0.59 6.36
CA GLN A 60 6.50 1.91 5.75
C GLN A 60 6.12 1.84 4.26
N PHE A 61 6.69 0.89 3.52
CA PHE A 61 6.38 0.68 2.11
C PHE A 61 4.93 0.24 1.92
N PHE A 62 4.42 -0.61 2.82
CA PHE A 62 3.01 -1.03 2.83
C PHE A 62 2.05 0.16 2.91
N LEU A 63 2.27 1.03 3.88
CA LEU A 63 1.43 2.21 4.07
C LEU A 63 1.58 3.19 2.92
N ALA A 64 2.80 3.36 2.39
CA ALA A 64 3.08 4.24 1.26
C ALA A 64 2.32 3.80 0.00
N TYR A 65 2.49 2.55 -0.47
CA TYR A 65 1.82 2.12 -1.70
C TYR A 65 0.30 2.07 -1.54
N ARG A 66 -0.25 1.69 -0.36
CA ARG A 66 -1.71 1.72 -0.13
C ARG A 66 -2.30 3.13 -0.19
N SER A 67 -1.52 4.15 0.15
CA SER A 67 -1.96 5.54 0.10
C SER A 67 -1.78 6.20 -1.27
N LEU A 68 -0.78 5.76 -2.03
CA LEU A 68 -0.42 6.36 -3.33
C LEU A 68 -1.07 5.65 -4.52
N CYS A 69 -1.23 4.32 -4.44
CA CYS A 69 -1.65 3.51 -5.56
C CYS A 69 -3.17 3.39 -5.66
N PRO A 70 -3.74 3.48 -6.88
CA PRO A 70 -5.10 3.02 -7.13
C PRO A 70 -5.24 1.53 -6.79
N LYS A 71 -6.32 1.15 -6.09
CA LYS A 71 -6.60 -0.25 -5.70
C LYS A 71 -6.64 -1.19 -6.92
N SER A 72 -7.18 -0.74 -8.04
CA SER A 72 -7.23 -1.54 -9.28
C SER A 72 -5.84 -1.90 -9.83
N TRP A 73 -4.81 -1.11 -9.54
CA TRP A 73 -3.45 -1.41 -9.96
C TRP A 73 -2.82 -2.46 -9.06
N THR A 74 -2.96 -2.31 -7.74
CA THR A 74 -2.40 -3.27 -6.78
C THR A 74 -3.01 -4.65 -6.99
N ASP A 75 -4.33 -4.72 -7.22
CA ASP A 75 -5.03 -6.00 -7.42
C ASP A 75 -4.53 -6.73 -8.66
N ARG A 76 -4.37 -5.99 -9.77
CA ARG A 76 -3.80 -6.55 -11.00
C ARG A 76 -2.37 -7.06 -10.79
N TRP A 77 -1.56 -6.36 -10.00
CA TRP A 77 -0.18 -6.78 -9.74
C TRP A 77 -0.13 -7.98 -8.80
N ASP A 78 -1.04 -8.07 -7.83
CA ASP A 78 -1.21 -9.22 -6.96
C ASP A 78 -1.59 -10.45 -7.80
N ASP A 79 -2.59 -10.34 -8.69
CA ASP A 79 -2.97 -11.41 -9.63
C ASP A 79 -1.78 -11.87 -10.51
N GLN A 80 -0.98 -10.92 -11.02
CA GLN A 80 0.20 -11.22 -11.82
C GLN A 80 1.28 -11.95 -11.04
N ARG A 81 1.42 -11.66 -9.73
CA ARG A 81 2.39 -12.33 -8.86
C ARG A 81 1.93 -13.72 -8.49
N ASP A 82 0.65 -13.90 -8.19
CA ASP A 82 0.07 -15.21 -7.90
C ASP A 82 0.11 -16.13 -9.14
N ALA A 83 -0.07 -15.55 -10.33
CA ALA A 83 0.11 -16.26 -11.60
C ALA A 83 1.59 -16.48 -12.01
N GLY A 84 2.56 -15.92 -11.27
CA GLY A 84 3.98 -16.04 -11.59
C GLY A 84 4.45 -15.27 -12.83
N ASN A 85 3.63 -14.36 -13.38
CA ASN A 85 3.92 -13.54 -14.56
C ASN A 85 4.21 -12.07 -14.20
N PHE A 86 4.77 -11.83 -13.02
CA PHE A 86 5.12 -10.47 -12.60
C PHE A 86 6.43 -10.02 -13.29
N PRO A 87 6.47 -8.83 -13.90
CA PRO A 87 7.60 -8.41 -14.73
C PRO A 87 8.89 -8.10 -13.94
N VAL A 88 8.83 -8.05 -12.61
CA VAL A 88 9.97 -7.71 -11.74
C VAL A 88 10.39 -8.90 -10.91
N ARG A 89 11.70 -9.11 -10.84
CA ARG A 89 12.35 -10.08 -9.93
C ARG A 89 12.27 -9.57 -8.49
N LEU A 90 11.56 -10.30 -7.63
CA LEU A 90 11.39 -9.97 -6.21
C LEU A 90 12.36 -10.75 -5.29
N ASP A 91 13.06 -11.74 -5.85
CA ASP A 91 13.92 -12.71 -5.17
C ASP A 91 15.39 -12.30 -5.04
N ARG A 92 15.78 -11.13 -5.57
CA ARG A 92 17.17 -10.67 -5.66
C ARG A 92 17.49 -9.54 -4.69
#